data_AF-Q967G3-F1
#
_entry.id   AF-Q967G3-F1
#
_cell.length_a   1.000
_cell.length_b   1.000
_cell.length_c   1.000
_cell.angle_alpha   90.00
_cell.angle_beta   90.00
_cell.angle_gamma   90.00
#
_symmetry.space_group_name_H-M   'P 1'
#
loop_
_entity.id
_entity.type
_entity.pdbx_description
1 polymer ?
#
loop_
_entity_poly.entity_id
_entity_poly.type
_entity_poly.pdbx_seq_one_letter_code
_entity_poly.pdbx_strand_id
1 'polypeptide(L)' 'MRKQAILLIIAFTIAVSAITGAEADIKECPIVARLDCSDGPCKCVTDRDSRICPEGFQFDSSSRQCIENSKGAPNEDA' A
#
# COMPACT_ATOMS: atom_id res chain seq x y z
N MET A 1 37.84 -15.94 -21.34
CA MET A 1 36.42 -16.35 -21.42
C MET A 1 35.69 -16.33 -20.08
N ARG A 2 36.14 -17.06 -19.04
CA ARG A 2 35.43 -17.14 -17.73
C ARG A 2 35.23 -15.81 -17.00
N LYS A 3 36.23 -14.91 -17.02
CA LYS A 3 36.17 -13.59 -16.36
C LYS A 3 35.12 -12.66 -16.98
N GLN A 4 34.94 -12.69 -18.31
CA GLN A 4 33.92 -11.88 -18.97
C GLN A 4 32.50 -12.39 -18.69
N ALA A 5 32.31 -13.71 -18.65
CA ALA A 5 31.02 -14.30 -18.27
C ALA A 5 30.61 -13.91 -16.84
N ILE A 6 31.56 -13.89 -15.90
CA ILE A 6 31.30 -13.49 -14.51
C ILE A 6 30.89 -12.01 -14.43
N LEU A 7 31.58 -11.12 -15.17
CA LEU A 7 31.25 -9.70 -15.19
C LEU A 7 29.85 -9.43 -15.78
N LEU A 8 29.45 -10.17 -16.80
CA LEU A 8 28.11 -10.04 -17.39
C LEU A 8 27.00 -10.49 -16.44
N ILE A 9 27.21 -11.57 -15.68
CA ILE A 9 26.22 -12.05 -14.70
C ILE A 9 26.03 -11.01 -13.59
N ILE A 10 27.12 -10.43 -13.06
CA ILE A 10 27.05 -9.42 -12.00
C ILE A 10 26.36 -8.14 -12.49
N ALA A 11 26.67 -7.70 -13.72
CA ALA A 11 26.00 -6.54 -14.31
C ALA A 11 24.50 -6.79 -14.51
N PHE A 12 24.13 -8.00 -14.93
CA PHE A 12 22.74 -8.38 -15.15
C PHE A 12 21.94 -8.46 -13.84
N THR A 13 22.52 -9.00 -12.76
CA THR A 13 21.84 -9.05 -11.45
C THR A 13 21.58 -7.66 -10.88
N ILE A 14 22.56 -6.74 -10.96
CA ILE A 14 22.40 -5.36 -10.50
C ILE A 14 21.33 -4.63 -11.32
N ALA A 15 21.32 -4.83 -12.64
CA ALA A 15 20.31 -4.24 -13.52
C ALA A 15 18.90 -4.73 -13.19
N VAL A 16 18.71 -6.00 -12.84
CA VAL A 16 17.41 -6.56 -12.46
C VAL A 16 16.93 -6.00 -11.11
N SER A 17 17.81 -5.87 -10.12
CA SER A 17 17.46 -5.34 -8.78
C SER A 17 17.00 -3.88 -8.79
N ALA A 18 17.44 -3.09 -9.78
CA ALA A 18 17.04 -1.68 -9.91
C ALA A 18 15.63 -1.49 -10.50
N ILE A 19 14.99 -2.55 -11.03
CA ILE A 19 13.67 -2.47 -11.66
C ILE A 19 12.56 -2.67 -10.63
N THR A 20 12.82 -3.41 -9.56
CA THR A 20 11.88 -3.59 -8.45
C THR A 20 12.13 -2.55 -7.37
N GLY A 21 11.79 -1.29 -7.68
CA GLY A 21 11.52 -0.28 -6.66
C GLY A 21 10.19 -0.59 -5.99
N ALA A 22 10.16 -1.64 -5.17
CA ALA A 22 9.07 -1.90 -4.25
C ALA A 22 9.55 -1.47 -2.86
N GLU A 23 9.70 -0.16 -2.67
CA GLU A 23 9.42 0.40 -1.35
C GLU A 23 7.93 0.14 -1.12
N ALA A 24 7.63 -1.04 -0.57
CA ALA A 24 6.37 -1.22 0.11
C ALA A 24 6.45 -0.29 1.32
N ASP A 25 6.05 0.96 1.12
CA ASP A 25 5.48 1.75 2.20
C ASP A 25 4.31 0.90 2.69
N ILE A 26 4.57 0.09 3.73
CA ILE A 26 3.57 -0.77 4.33
C ILE A 26 2.65 0.20 5.06
N LYS A 27 1.65 0.71 4.32
CA LYS A 27 0.56 1.51 4.84
C LYS A 27 -0.17 0.66 5.87
N GLU A 28 0.18 0.86 7.14
CA GLU A 28 -0.39 0.10 8.24
C GLU A 28 -1.80 0.59 8.49
N CYS A 29 -2.79 -0.27 8.28
CA CYS A 29 -4.19 0.04 8.53
C CYS A 29 -4.54 -0.24 9.99
N PRO A 30 -5.46 0.54 10.61
CA PRO A 30 -5.96 0.22 11.93
C PRO A 30 -6.64 -1.16 11.92
N ILE A 31 -6.68 -1.84 13.08
CA ILE A 31 -7.21 -3.21 13.24
C ILE A 31 -8.64 -3.38 12.67
N VAL A 32 -9.42 -2.31 12.64
CA VAL A 32 -10.80 -2.29 12.12
C VAL A 32 -10.89 -2.22 10.58
N ALA A 33 -9.77 -2.05 9.90
CA ALA A 33 -9.68 -1.87 8.46
C ALA A 33 -8.64 -2.82 7.84
N ARG A 34 -8.79 -3.03 6.54
CA ARG A 34 -7.88 -3.83 5.70
C ARG A 34 -7.40 -2.98 4.54
N LEU A 35 -6.19 -3.26 4.07
CA LEU A 35 -5.63 -2.58 2.92
C LEU A 35 -6.30 -3.11 1.63
N ASP A 36 -6.92 -2.23 0.86
CA ASP A 36 -7.43 -2.52 -0.48
C ASP A 36 -6.64 -1.71 -1.52
N CYS A 37 -6.03 -2.41 -2.47
CA CYS A 37 -5.25 -1.84 -3.57
C CYS A 37 -5.87 -2.17 -4.94
N SER A 38 -7.17 -2.52 -4.95
CA SER A 38 -7.85 -3.01 -6.14
C SER A 38 -8.17 -1.88 -7.14
N ASP A 39 -8.24 -0.65 -6.64
CA ASP A 39 -8.71 0.55 -7.36
C ASP A 39 -7.69 1.70 -7.26
N GLY A 40 -6.44 1.43 -7.66
CA GLY A 40 -5.36 2.42 -7.67
C GLY A 40 -4.52 2.42 -6.38
N PRO A 41 -4.17 3.59 -5.80
CA PRO A 41 -3.34 3.65 -4.60
C PRO A 41 -4.03 2.91 -3.45
N CYS A 42 -3.25 2.15 -2.69
CA CYS A 42 -3.75 1.37 -1.58
C CYS A 42 -4.44 2.27 -0.52
N LYS A 43 -5.65 1.89 -0.12
CA LYS A 43 -6.47 2.60 0.86
C LYS A 43 -6.96 1.64 1.95
N CYS A 44 -7.09 2.12 3.18
CA CYS A 44 -7.67 1.32 4.26
C CYS A 44 -9.19 1.34 4.14
N VAL A 45 -9.81 0.16 4.05
CA VAL A 45 -11.27 -0.04 3.93
C VAL A 45 -11.76 -0.96 5.04
N THR A 46 -12.96 -0.71 5.58
CA THR A 46 -13.56 -1.61 6.56
C THR A 46 -14.42 -2.67 5.89
N ASP A 47 -14.57 -3.84 6.51
CA ASP A 47 -15.49 -4.89 6.03
C ASP A 47 -16.99 -4.54 6.25
N ARG A 48 -17.28 -3.47 7.00
CA ARG A 48 -18.65 -3.08 7.33
C ARG A 48 -19.32 -2.39 6.15
N ASP A 49 -20.30 -3.06 5.54
CA ASP A 49 -21.40 -2.44 4.78
C ASP A 49 -22.34 -1.74 5.78
N SER A 50 -21.88 -0.62 6.32
CA SER A 50 -22.66 0.18 7.26
C SER A 50 -22.53 1.66 6.92
N ARG A 51 -23.66 2.37 6.93
CA ARG A 51 -23.67 3.84 6.83
C ARG A 51 -23.02 4.51 8.04
N ILE A 52 -22.75 3.76 9.11
CA ILE A 52 -22.08 4.23 10.32
C ILE A 52 -20.64 3.73 10.27
N CYS A 53 -19.73 4.63 9.92
CA CYS A 53 -18.31 4.35 9.84
C CYS A 53 -17.61 4.62 11.18
N PRO A 54 -16.55 3.87 11.51
CA PRO A 54 -15.72 4.17 12.66
C PRO A 54 -15.03 5.55 12.50
N GLU A 55 -14.56 6.11 13.62
CA GLU A 55 -13.83 7.37 13.59
C GLU A 55 -12.64 7.31 12.63
N GLY A 56 -12.44 8.38 11.85
CA GLY A 56 -11.42 8.42 10.80
C GLY A 56 -11.84 7.82 9.46
N PHE A 57 -13.06 7.26 9.34
CA PHE A 57 -13.56 6.68 8.09
C PHE A 57 -14.83 7.39 7.58
N GLN A 58 -15.01 7.39 6.26
CA GLN A 58 -16.19 7.93 5.58
C GLN A 58 -16.85 6.86 4.71
N PHE A 59 -18.18 6.82 4.70
CA PHE A 59 -18.93 5.87 3.87
C PHE A 59 -18.83 6.27 2.39
N ASP A 60 -18.26 5.41 1.57
CA ASP A 60 -18.27 5.54 0.12
C ASP A 60 -19.47 4.78 -0.46
N SER A 61 -20.38 5.52 -1.10
CA SER A 61 -21.58 4.92 -1.68
C SER A 61 -21.32 4.09 -2.93
N SER A 62 -20.15 4.24 -3.58
CA SER A 62 -19.79 3.49 -4.78
C SER A 62 -19.42 2.05 -4.46
N SER A 63 -18.50 1.87 -3.50
CA SER A 63 -18.05 0.58 -2.98
C SER A 63 -18.96 0.01 -1.88
N ARG A 64 -19.84 0.84 -1.29
CA ARG A 64 -20.64 0.53 -0.09
C ARG A 64 -19.78 0.17 1.13
N GLN A 65 -18.58 0.72 1.20
CA GLN A 65 -17.62 0.47 2.28
C GLN A 65 -17.22 1.78 2.95
N CYS A 66 -16.75 1.70 4.19
CA CYS A 66 -16.09 2.83 4.83
C CYS A 66 -14.63 2.89 4.41
N ILE A 67 -14.22 4.02 3.82
CA ILE A 67 -12.86 4.30 3.37
C ILE A 67 -12.17 5.27 4.34
N GLU A 68 -10.86 5.15 4.52
CA GLU A 68 -10.07 6.09 5.32
C GLU A 68 -10.30 7.51 4.82
N ASN A 69 -10.70 8.39 5.74
CA ASN A 69 -10.82 9.81 5.45
C ASN A 69 -9.42 10.42 5.53
N SER A 70 -8.80 10.73 4.40
CA SER A 70 -7.46 11.34 4.33
C SER A 70 -7.35 12.71 5.03
N LYS A 71 -8.44 13.27 5.59
CA LYS A 71 -8.43 14.45 6.47
C LYS A 71 -8.17 14.13 7.95
N GLY A 72 -7.99 12.88 8.33
CA GLY A 72 -7.91 12.46 9.72
C GLY A 72 -6.85 11.39 10.00
N ALA A 73 -5.72 11.40 9.28
CA ALA A 73 -4.53 10.76 9.84
C ALA A 73 -4.21 11.53 11.14
N PRO A 74 -4.33 10.93 12.34
CA PRO A 74 -3.74 11.56 13.51
C PRO A 74 -2.26 11.66 13.22
N ASN A 75 -1.70 12.87 13.31
CA ASN A 75 -0.27 13.04 13.35
C ASN A 75 0.26 12.12 14.47
N GLU A 76 0.99 11.08 14.11
CA GLU A 76 1.81 10.31 15.05
C GLU A 76 3.04 11.14 15.44
N ASP A 77 2.82 12.26 16.13
CA ASP A 77 3.88 13.09 16.72
C ASP A 77 3.29 13.93 17.86
N ALA A 78 3.21 13.34 19.06
CA ALA A 78 3.13 14.04 20.35
C ALA A 78 3.65 13.14 21.49
#